data_AF-A0A7K4IA81-F1
#
_entry.id   AF-A0A7K4IA81-F1
#
_cell.length_a   1.000
_cell.length_b   1.000
_cell.length_c   1.000
_cell.angle_alpha   90.00
_cell.angle_beta   90.00
_cell.angle_gamma   90.00
#
_symmetry.space_group_name_H-M   'P 1'
#
loop_
_entity.id
_entity.type
_entity.pdbx_description
1 polymer ?
#
loop_
_entity_poly.entity_id
_entity_poly.type
_entity_poly.pdbx_seq_one_letter_code
_entity_poly.pdbx_strand_id
1 'polypeptide(L)' 'MLRNLLAQLKNGGFKAVETFARKGSSENPSGSFEFYLKHNFKIKSERDDFPLMRLEF' A
#
# COMPACT_ATOMS: atom_id res chain seq x y z
N MET A 1 -4.78 10.69 6.70
CA MET A 1 -5.09 10.56 5.26
C MET A 1 -5.32 9.10 4.85
N LEU A 2 -4.30 8.22 4.83
CA LEU A 2 -4.46 6.82 4.37
C LEU A 2 -5.60 6.06 5.08
N ARG A 3 -5.66 6.06 6.41
CA ARG A 3 -6.71 5.35 7.17
C ARG A 3 -8.14 5.77 6.76
N ASN A 4 -8.35 7.07 6.53
CA ASN A 4 -9.67 7.59 6.14
C ASN A 4 -10.04 7.13 4.74
N LEU A 5 -9.09 7.16 3.80
CA LEU A 5 -9.28 6.63 2.45
C LEU A 5 -9.59 5.13 2.49
N LEU A 6 -8.84 4.35 3.27
CA LEU A 6 -9.08 2.92 3.43
C LEU A 6 -10.47 2.62 4.01
N ALA A 7 -10.93 3.41 4.99
CA ALA A 7 -12.28 3.28 5.53
C ALA A 7 -13.36 3.61 4.48
N GLN A 8 -13.17 4.65 3.68
CA GLN A 8 -14.09 5.00 2.59
C GLN A 8 -14.17 3.90 1.53
N LEU A 9 -13.03 3.34 1.11
CA LEU A 9 -12.98 2.26 0.13
C LEU A 9 -13.59 0.98 0.69
N LYS A 10 -13.32 0.63 1.95
CA LYS A 10 -13.97 -0.50 2.61
C LYS A 10 -15.50 -0.33 2.67
N ASN A 11 -15.97 0.84 3.07
CA ASN A 11 -17.41 1.15 3.12
C ASN A 11 -18.06 1.17 1.73
N GLY A 12 -17.29 1.48 0.69
CA GLY A 12 -17.72 1.42 -0.71
C GLY A 12 -17.79 0.00 -1.29
N GLY A 13 -17.49 -1.05 -0.51
CA GLY A 13 -17.57 -2.44 -0.95
C GLY A 13 -16.41 -2.89 -1.84
N PHE A 14 -15.31 -2.12 -1.87
CA PHE A 14 -14.08 -2.56 -2.54
C PHE A 14 -13.51 -3.77 -1.80
N LYS A 15 -12.90 -4.70 -2.54
CA LYS A 15 -12.32 -5.93 -1.98
C LYS A 15 -10.88 -5.72 -1.48
N ALA A 16 -10.14 -4.82 -2.13
CA ALA A 16 -8.75 -4.56 -1.81
C ALA A 16 -8.25 -3.23 -2.38
N VAL A 17 -7.06 -2.83 -1.93
CA VAL A 17 -6.26 -1.74 -2.49
C VAL A 17 -4.91 -2.27 -2.92
N GLU A 18 -4.46 -1.86 -4.10
CA GLU A 18 -3.13 -2.15 -4.62
C GLU A 18 -2.36 -0.85 -4.86
N THR A 19 -1.07 -0.87 -4.56
CA THR A 19 -0.16 0.26 -4.79
C THR A 19 1.26 -0.23 -5.04
N PHE A 20 2.02 0.52 -5.82
CA PHE A 20 3.47 0.34 -5.87
C PHE A 20 4.10 1.08 -4.70
N ALA A 21 5.08 0.46 -4.06
CA ALA A 21 5.87 1.09 -3.01
C ALA A 21 7.34 1.03 -3.39
N ARG A 22 8.14 2.04 -3.03
CA ARG A 22 9.57 2.07 -3.34
C ARG A 22 10.41 1.52 -2.19
N LYS A 23 11.36 0.63 -2.47
CA LYS A 23 12.37 0.17 -1.48
C LYS A 23 13.45 1.23 -1.29
N GLY A 24 13.95 1.40 -0.06
CA GLY A 24 15.17 2.18 0.21
C GLY A 24 15.09 3.71 0.07
N SER A 25 13.89 4.29 -0.09
CA SER A 25 13.72 5.75 -0.10
C SER A 25 12.42 6.14 0.61
N SER A 26 12.56 6.81 1.75
CA SER A 26 11.44 7.37 2.53
C SER A 26 10.85 8.64 1.91
N GLU A 27 11.65 9.34 1.10
CA GLU A 27 11.29 10.57 0.37
C GLU A 27 10.71 10.21 -1.00
N ASN A 28 9.48 9.69 -1.01
CA ASN A 28 8.77 9.32 -2.23
C ASN A 28 7.29 9.77 -2.14
N PRO A 29 6.74 10.49 -3.15
CA PRO A 29 5.32 10.84 -3.18
C PRO A 29 4.37 9.64 -3.12
N SER A 30 4.77 8.46 -3.61
CA SER A 30 3.99 7.23 -3.51
C SER A 30 4.24 6.42 -2.23
N GLY A 31 4.93 6.96 -1.23
CA GLY A 31 5.17 6.32 0.07
C GLY A 31 6.27 5.25 0.07
N SER A 32 6.90 5.03 1.23
CA SER A 32 7.95 4.02 1.38
C SER A 32 7.37 2.61 1.52
N PHE A 33 8.13 1.60 1.13
CA PHE A 33 7.77 0.18 1.33
C PHE A 33 7.40 -0.14 2.79
N GLU A 34 8.18 0.35 3.74
CA GLU A 34 7.99 0.14 5.18
C GLU A 34 6.74 0.83 5.70
N PHE A 35 6.35 1.97 5.11
CA PHE A 35 5.11 2.65 5.46
C PHE A 35 3.90 1.75 5.20
N TYR A 36 3.82 1.13 4.02
CA TYR A 36 2.70 0.25 3.69
C TYR A 36 2.69 -1.04 4.51
N LEU A 37 3.86 -1.62 4.79
CA LEU A 37 3.96 -2.78 5.69
C LEU A 37 3.38 -2.48 7.09
N LYS A 38 3.68 -1.30 7.66
CA LYS A 38 3.10 -0.85 8.93
C LYS A 38 1.58 -0.68 8.90
N HIS A 39 1.00 -0.56 7.71
CA HIS A 39 -0.43 -0.44 7.46
C HIS A 39 -1.08 -1.76 6.98
N ASN A 40 -0.45 -2.91 7.27
CA ASN A 40 -0.93 -4.26 6.94
C ASN A 40 -1.03 -4.59 5.45
N PHE A 41 -0.44 -3.77 4.58
CA PHE A 41 -0.25 -4.19 3.19
C PHE A 41 0.75 -5.35 3.15
N LYS A 42 0.51 -6.29 2.24
CA LYS A 42 1.37 -7.44 1.97
C LYS A 42 1.93 -7.33 0.57
N ILE A 43 3.07 -7.97 0.34
CA ILE A 43 3.68 -8.05 -0.98
C ILE A 43 2.84 -9.02 -1.82
N LYS A 44 2.27 -8.53 -2.94
CA LYS A 44 1.58 -9.35 -3.93
C LYS A 44 2.54 -9.83 -5.02
N SER A 45 3.48 -8.99 -5.42
CA SER A 45 4.52 -9.30 -6.39
C SER A 45 5.80 -8.62 -5.99
N GLU A 46 6.86 -9.40 -5.83
CA GLU A 46 8.22 -8.87 -5.77
C GLU A 46 8.57 -8.28 -7.14
N ARG A 47 9.03 -7.03 -7.13
CA ARG A 47 9.72 -6.35 -8.22
C ARG A 47 10.81 -5.54 -7.54
N ASP A 48 11.97 -5.44 -8.18
CA ASP A 48 13.21 -4.96 -7.55
C ASP A 48 13.00 -3.70 -6.69
N ASP A 49 12.84 -2.55 -7.34
CA ASP A 49 12.74 -1.26 -6.66
C ASP A 49 11.31 -0.89 -6.25
N PHE A 50 10.31 -1.48 -6.94
CA PHE A 50 8.90 -1.11 -6.81
C PHE A 50 7.97 -2.33 -6.63
N PRO A 51 8.01 -3.03 -5.48
CA PRO A 51 7.08 -4.12 -5.19
C PRO A 51 5.62 -3.65 -5.27
N LEU A 52 4.76 -4.56 -5.74
CA LEU A 52 3.31 -4.38 -5.71
C LEU A 52 2.79 -4.81 -4.35
N MET A 53 2.22 -3.86 -3.62
CA MET A 53 1.66 -4.03 -2.29
C MET A 53 0.14 -4.13 -2.37
N ARG A 54 -0.46 -4.99 -1.56
CA ARG A 54 -1.91 -5.21 -1.50
C ARG A 54 -2.43 -5.27 -0.07
N LEU A 55 -3.53 -4.57 0.19
CA LEU A 55 -4.32 -4.69 1.41
C LEU A 55 -5.70 -5.25 1.05
N GLU A 56 -6.07 -6.38 1.63
CA GLU A 56 -7.44 -6.92 1.59
C GLU A 56 -8.27 -6.23 2.70
N PHE A 57 -9.55 -5.96 2.43
CA PHE A 57 -10.46 -5.29 3.39
C PHE A 57 -11.24 -6.25 4.30
#